data_AF-A0A562KHJ6-F1
#
_entry.id   AF-A0A562KHJ6-F1
#
_cell.length_a   1.000
_cell.length_b   1.000
_cell.length_c   1.000
_cell.angle_alpha   90.00
_cell.angle_beta   90.00
_cell.angle_gamma   90.00
#
_symmetry.space_group_name_H-M   'P 1'
#
loop_
_entity.id
_entity.type
_entity.pdbx_description
1 polymer ?
#
loop_
_entity_poly.entity_id
_entity_poly.type
_entity_poly.pdbx_seq_one_letter_code
_entity_poly.pdbx_strand_id
1 'polypeptide(L)'
;MRYLVLAILFVTFFTACNSKDEAEKAKKATVKKEPIIKEFGFTFNDYKVVRDTIRSGDTFGKLLEKFPLKDSLRIHDVTEKVKDSFNVRRIKAGKPYILFLDKKKPNTLQALVYIEDRINFTVVDFRDSIVVSNKQKPTILKRRVVAAEIKGSLSETLSNAGVSAGLANKLANIYAYTVDFFKIQKGDKFAVTINERYIDDSIYVGVESIEASYFENKGKKIFAFPYKLSENQKQEDFYDENGKGLKSMFLKAPLDYFRISSRFSGRRFHPVQMRFKAHNGTDYAAPHGTPIKTTASGVVERTGYTAGNGNFVKVRHSSTYSTQYLHMSKISVRNGQRVSQGQVIGKVGSTGLATGPHVCYRFWKNGVQVDPLRLKLPNAEPMNDSHKQKYLAHIAPLKKELDSITAVKFKE
;
A
#
# COMPACT_ATOMS: atom_id res chain seq x y z
N MET A 1 61.48 -37.41 -88.60
CA MET A 1 61.77 -36.19 -89.39
C MET A 1 60.95 -35.06 -88.79
N ARG A 2 61.62 -34.15 -88.06
CA ARG A 2 62.02 -32.80 -88.51
C ARG A 2 60.88 -31.78 -88.44
N TYR A 3 61.09 -30.80 -87.58
CA TYR A 3 60.36 -29.55 -87.35
C TYR A 3 59.91 -28.85 -88.64
N LEU A 4 58.75 -28.19 -88.58
CA LEU A 4 58.55 -26.93 -89.30
C LEU A 4 57.57 -26.00 -88.56
N VAL A 5 58.01 -24.75 -88.45
CA VAL A 5 57.38 -23.57 -87.87
C VAL A 5 56.56 -22.83 -88.94
N LEU A 6 55.75 -21.86 -88.52
CA LEU A 6 54.95 -20.84 -89.26
C LEU A 6 53.50 -21.27 -89.56
N ALA A 7 52.47 -20.43 -89.46
CA ALA A 7 52.42 -18.98 -89.52
C ALA A 7 51.25 -18.39 -88.72
N ILE A 8 51.46 -17.16 -88.28
CA ILE A 8 50.52 -16.19 -87.72
C ILE A 8 49.42 -15.88 -88.76
N LEU A 9 48.15 -15.91 -88.36
CA LEU A 9 47.09 -15.17 -89.06
C LEU A 9 46.38 -14.23 -88.08
N PHE A 10 46.73 -12.96 -88.23
CA PHE A 10 46.11 -11.79 -87.66
C PHE A 10 44.83 -11.53 -88.46
N VAL A 11 43.65 -11.62 -87.84
CA VAL A 11 42.42 -11.01 -88.38
C VAL A 11 41.83 -10.13 -87.30
N THR A 12 42.20 -8.86 -87.36
CA THR A 12 41.51 -7.74 -86.73
C THR A 12 40.27 -7.42 -87.54
N PHE A 13 39.08 -7.64 -86.99
CA PHE A 13 37.88 -6.90 -87.39
C PHE A 13 37.59 -5.87 -86.30
N PHE A 14 37.88 -4.61 -86.62
CA PHE A 14 37.36 -3.44 -85.90
C PHE A 14 36.09 -2.99 -86.60
N THR A 15 35.01 -2.84 -85.83
CA THR A 15 33.88 -1.89 -85.92
C THR A 15 32.70 -2.52 -85.16
N ALA A 16 31.92 -1.86 -84.31
CA ALA A 16 31.97 -0.55 -83.69
C ALA A 16 30.94 -0.58 -82.52
N CYS A 17 31.22 0.16 -81.46
CA CYS A 17 30.29 0.75 -80.48
C CYS A 17 29.02 -0.02 -80.06
N ASN A 18 29.00 -0.52 -78.82
CA ASN A 18 28.17 0.16 -77.82
C ASN A 18 28.71 -0.09 -76.40
N SER A 19 29.43 0.89 -75.89
CA SER A 19 29.75 1.02 -74.47
C SER A 19 28.55 1.67 -73.78
N LYS A 20 27.82 0.90 -72.97
CA LYS A 20 27.06 1.31 -71.78
C LYS A 20 26.12 0.15 -71.42
N ASP A 21 26.42 -0.49 -70.28
CA ASP A 21 25.43 -0.95 -69.29
C ASP A 21 26.07 -2.00 -68.35
N GLU A 22 27.23 -1.67 -67.78
CA GLU A 22 27.74 -2.31 -66.57
C GLU A 22 27.81 -1.29 -65.43
N ALA A 23 26.68 -0.68 -65.09
CA ALA A 23 26.52 0.12 -63.86
C ALA A 23 25.05 0.37 -63.55
N GLU A 24 24.32 -0.64 -63.04
CA GLU A 24 23.22 -0.44 -62.07
C GLU A 24 22.54 -1.79 -61.72
N LYS A 25 23.18 -2.57 -60.84
CA LYS A 25 22.44 -3.44 -59.91
C LYS A 25 22.83 -3.07 -58.50
N ALA A 26 22.44 -1.86 -58.10
CA ALA A 26 22.33 -1.51 -56.71
C ALA A 26 21.32 -2.47 -56.05
N LYS A 27 21.83 -3.35 -55.18
CA LYS A 27 21.01 -4.12 -54.25
C LYS A 27 20.15 -3.12 -53.47
N LYS A 28 18.86 -3.00 -53.82
CA LYS A 28 17.86 -2.36 -52.96
C LYS A 28 17.81 -3.16 -51.67
N ALA A 29 18.59 -2.74 -50.68
CA ALA A 29 18.43 -3.20 -49.31
C ALA A 29 17.01 -2.81 -48.89
N THR A 30 16.13 -3.80 -48.77
CA THR A 30 14.85 -3.64 -48.09
C THR A 30 15.13 -3.26 -46.64
N VAL A 31 15.09 -1.95 -46.37
CA VAL A 31 15.13 -1.40 -45.03
C VAL A 31 13.90 -1.94 -44.29
N LYS A 32 14.10 -2.94 -43.43
CA LYS A 32 13.10 -3.31 -42.41
C LYS A 32 12.84 -2.06 -41.59
N LYS A 33 11.68 -1.41 -41.78
CA LYS A 33 11.27 -0.29 -40.93
C LYS A 33 11.28 -0.78 -39.49
N GLU A 34 12.10 -0.16 -38.65
CA GLU A 34 12.15 -0.47 -37.22
C GLU A 34 10.73 -0.29 -36.63
N PRO A 35 10.29 -1.20 -35.74
CA PRO A 35 8.99 -1.06 -35.11
C PRO A 35 8.91 0.28 -34.36
N ILE A 36 7.82 1.02 -34.57
CA ILE A 36 7.56 2.28 -33.88
C ILE A 36 7.09 1.94 -32.46
N ILE A 37 7.93 2.20 -31.45
CA ILE A 37 7.61 1.93 -30.05
C ILE A 37 7.11 3.24 -29.42
N LYS A 38 5.86 3.26 -28.96
CA LYS A 38 5.26 4.37 -28.21
C LYS A 38 5.00 3.93 -26.77
N GLU A 39 5.73 4.50 -25.80
CA GLU A 39 5.54 4.22 -24.37
C GLU A 39 5.81 5.49 -23.54
N PHE A 40 5.21 5.61 -22.36
CA PHE A 40 5.38 6.76 -21.45
C PHE A 40 5.03 8.13 -22.04
N GLY A 41 4.32 8.18 -23.17
CA GLY A 41 4.03 9.40 -23.92
C GLY A 41 5.12 9.81 -24.91
N PHE A 42 6.12 8.97 -25.16
CA PHE A 42 7.20 9.21 -26.12
C PHE A 42 7.19 8.17 -27.23
N THR A 43 7.49 8.59 -28.46
CA THR A 43 7.85 7.68 -29.55
C THR A 43 9.35 7.43 -29.46
N PHE A 44 9.77 6.24 -29.03
CA PHE A 44 11.16 5.92 -28.75
C PHE A 44 12.07 6.12 -29.96
N ASN A 45 11.52 5.91 -31.17
CA ASN A 45 12.19 6.12 -32.43
C ASN A 45 12.51 7.59 -32.72
N ASP A 46 12.06 8.56 -31.92
CA ASP A 46 12.42 9.97 -32.09
C ASP A 46 13.67 10.35 -31.28
N TYR A 47 14.15 9.45 -30.41
CA TYR A 47 15.20 9.71 -29.42
C TYR A 47 16.33 8.68 -29.50
N LYS A 48 17.49 9.04 -28.93
CA LYS A 48 18.47 8.05 -28.48
C LYS A 48 18.11 7.67 -27.04
N VAL A 49 17.66 6.44 -26.84
CA VAL A 49 17.11 5.99 -25.56
C VAL A 49 18.16 5.23 -24.75
N VAL A 50 18.37 5.64 -23.50
CA VAL A 50 19.20 4.93 -22.53
C VAL A 50 18.30 4.36 -21.44
N ARG A 51 18.43 3.06 -21.15
CA ARG A 51 17.76 2.39 -20.05
C ARG A 51 18.81 1.95 -19.04
N ASP A 52 18.64 2.30 -17.78
CA ASP A 52 19.54 1.91 -16.70
C ASP A 52 18.77 1.86 -15.36
N THR A 53 19.49 1.60 -14.28
CA THR A 53 18.96 1.47 -12.92
C THR A 53 19.75 2.34 -11.96
N ILE A 54 19.05 2.89 -10.98
CA ILE A 54 19.66 3.73 -9.94
C ILE A 54 20.59 2.88 -9.08
N ARG A 55 21.82 3.37 -8.84
CA ARG A 55 22.81 2.72 -7.96
C ARG A 55 22.89 3.43 -6.61
N SER A 56 23.53 2.76 -5.65
CA SER A 56 23.80 3.37 -4.34
C SER A 56 24.65 4.64 -4.51
N GLY A 57 24.22 5.76 -3.93
CA GLY A 57 24.92 7.05 -4.03
C GLY A 57 24.57 7.89 -5.26
N ASP A 58 23.75 7.37 -6.18
CA ASP A 58 23.16 8.18 -7.26
C ASP A 58 22.14 9.16 -6.69
N THR A 59 22.13 10.37 -7.25
CA THR A 59 21.13 11.41 -6.95
C THR A 59 20.57 11.94 -8.27
N PHE A 60 19.39 12.57 -8.20
CA PHE A 60 18.80 13.22 -9.38
C PHE A 60 19.78 14.20 -10.03
N GLY A 61 20.44 15.05 -9.23
CA GLY A 61 21.45 16.00 -9.72
C GLY A 61 22.63 15.31 -10.42
N LYS A 62 23.22 14.28 -9.81
CA LYS A 62 24.33 13.51 -10.41
C LYS A 62 23.97 12.82 -11.71
N LEU A 63 22.70 12.40 -11.87
CA LEU A 63 22.22 11.84 -13.14
C LEU A 63 22.16 12.91 -14.23
N LEU A 64 21.71 14.12 -13.89
CA LEU A 64 21.69 15.24 -14.82
C LEU A 64 23.10 15.77 -15.15
N GLU A 65 24.07 15.66 -14.24
CA GLU A 65 25.47 16.01 -14.52
C GLU A 65 26.11 15.12 -15.59
N LYS A 66 25.73 13.84 -15.65
CA LYS A 66 26.22 12.90 -16.66
C LYS A 66 25.67 13.17 -18.06
N PHE A 67 24.52 13.84 -18.17
CA PHE A 67 23.83 14.11 -19.43
C PHE A 67 23.45 15.58 -19.51
N PRO A 68 24.26 16.43 -20.17
CA PRO A 68 24.01 17.87 -20.21
C PRO A 68 22.60 18.19 -20.70
N LEU A 69 21.96 19.16 -20.02
CA LEU A 69 20.70 19.73 -20.45
C LEU A 69 20.93 20.74 -21.59
N LYS A 70 19.87 21.13 -22.29
CA LYS A 70 19.94 22.20 -23.30
C LYS A 70 20.50 23.49 -22.68
N ASP A 71 21.33 24.20 -23.45
CA ASP A 71 22.32 25.24 -23.04
C ASP A 71 21.83 26.38 -22.10
N SER A 72 20.55 26.46 -21.76
CA SER A 72 19.94 27.45 -20.86
C SER A 72 19.47 26.91 -19.49
N LEU A 73 19.49 25.60 -19.26
CA LEU A 73 18.97 24.99 -18.04
C LEU A 73 20.08 24.64 -17.05
N ARG A 74 20.06 25.29 -15.87
CA ARG A 74 20.93 24.93 -14.74
C ARG A 74 20.32 23.80 -13.93
N ILE A 75 21.13 22.81 -13.55
CA ILE A 75 20.71 21.64 -12.77
C ILE A 75 20.05 22.05 -11.44
N HIS A 76 20.56 23.10 -10.81
CA HIS A 76 19.98 23.67 -9.59
C HIS A 76 18.52 24.12 -9.81
N ASP A 77 18.26 24.90 -10.85
CA ASP A 77 16.94 25.46 -11.14
C ASP A 77 15.94 24.36 -11.52
N VAL A 78 16.43 23.31 -12.17
CA VAL A 78 15.66 22.10 -12.45
C VAL A 78 15.29 21.40 -11.15
N THR A 79 16.27 21.12 -10.30
CA THR A 79 16.08 20.41 -9.03
C THR A 79 15.12 21.17 -8.12
N GLU A 80 15.21 22.50 -8.10
CA GLU A 80 14.35 23.38 -7.30
C GLU A 80 12.91 23.41 -7.83
N LYS A 81 12.71 23.47 -9.15
CA LYS A 81 11.37 23.43 -9.75
C LYS A 81 10.67 22.09 -9.59
N VAL A 82 11.42 20.99 -9.61
CA VAL A 82 10.81 19.65 -9.51
C VAL A 82 10.57 19.20 -8.07
N LYS A 83 11.20 19.80 -7.05
CA LYS A 83 11.20 19.28 -5.67
C LYS A 83 9.81 19.02 -5.07
N ASP A 84 8.83 19.86 -5.42
CA ASP A 84 7.48 19.81 -4.86
C ASP A 84 6.60 18.76 -5.57
N SER A 85 6.91 18.43 -6.83
CA SER A 85 6.14 17.49 -7.68
C SER A 85 6.80 16.13 -7.84
N PHE A 86 8.13 16.10 -7.79
CA PHE A 86 8.99 14.94 -7.80
C PHE A 86 9.98 15.08 -6.65
N ASN A 87 9.71 14.36 -5.57
CA ASN A 87 10.62 14.35 -4.44
C ASN A 87 11.91 13.64 -4.88
N VAL A 88 12.96 14.40 -5.15
CA VAL A 88 14.28 13.92 -5.59
C VAL A 88 14.94 12.93 -4.64
N ARG A 89 14.46 12.83 -3.39
CA ARG A 89 14.87 11.80 -2.40
C ARG A 89 14.14 10.46 -2.58
N ARG A 90 13.12 10.38 -3.44
CA ARG A 90 12.40 9.12 -3.78
C ARG A 90 13.12 8.27 -4.81
N ILE A 91 14.19 8.79 -5.40
CA ILE A 91 15.08 7.99 -6.25
C ILE A 91 15.74 6.95 -5.35
N LYS A 92 15.36 5.68 -5.52
CA LYS A 92 15.83 4.55 -4.71
C LYS A 92 16.72 3.66 -5.54
N ALA A 93 17.80 3.17 -4.94
CA ALA A 93 18.66 2.17 -5.56
C ALA A 93 17.84 0.96 -6.04
N GLY A 94 18.20 0.43 -7.21
CA GLY A 94 17.53 -0.68 -7.88
C GLY A 94 16.28 -0.29 -8.69
N LYS A 95 15.84 0.97 -8.69
CA LYS A 95 14.71 1.41 -9.51
C LYS A 95 15.15 1.73 -10.94
N PRO A 96 14.39 1.30 -11.97
CA PRO A 96 14.74 1.57 -13.36
C PRO A 96 14.39 3.01 -13.75
N TYR A 97 15.19 3.55 -14.68
CA TYR A 97 14.91 4.82 -15.32
C TYR A 97 15.24 4.76 -16.81
N ILE A 98 14.62 5.67 -17.57
CA ILE A 98 14.80 5.82 -19.01
C ILE A 98 15.17 7.27 -19.29
N LEU A 99 16.23 7.47 -20.06
CA LEU A 99 16.63 8.78 -20.57
C LEU A 99 16.29 8.85 -22.05
N PHE A 100 15.65 9.94 -22.44
CA PHE A 100 15.40 10.30 -23.83
C PHE A 100 16.39 11.39 -24.21
N LEU A 101 17.42 11.03 -24.98
CA LEU A 101 18.46 11.93 -25.46
C LEU A 101 18.14 12.38 -26.90
N ASP A 102 18.59 13.57 -27.27
CA ASP A 102 18.44 14.11 -28.62
C ASP A 102 19.20 13.24 -29.64
N LYS A 103 18.56 12.90 -30.78
CA LYS A 103 19.20 12.08 -31.82
C LYS A 103 20.35 12.79 -32.55
N LYS A 104 20.24 14.10 -32.75
CA LYS A 104 21.23 14.93 -33.45
C LYS A 104 22.35 15.36 -32.50
N LYS A 105 22.05 15.56 -31.22
CA LYS A 105 23.00 15.86 -30.14
C LYS A 105 22.94 14.77 -29.05
N PRO A 106 23.62 13.63 -29.24
CA PRO A 106 23.41 12.41 -28.44
C PRO A 106 23.71 12.51 -26.94
N ASN A 107 24.28 13.62 -26.47
CA ASN A 107 24.54 13.88 -25.06
C ASN A 107 23.50 14.81 -24.41
N THR A 108 22.62 15.45 -25.19
CA THR A 108 21.63 16.39 -24.67
C THR A 108 20.39 15.64 -24.17
N LEU A 109 20.10 15.75 -22.87
CA LEU A 109 18.92 15.14 -22.26
C LEU A 109 17.65 15.95 -22.55
N GLN A 110 16.64 15.29 -23.11
CA GLN A 110 15.35 15.90 -23.42
C GLN A 110 14.25 15.50 -22.43
N ALA A 111 14.26 14.25 -21.93
CA ALA A 111 13.34 13.82 -20.88
C ALA A 111 13.91 12.66 -20.05
N LEU A 112 13.45 12.55 -18.80
CA LEU A 112 13.69 11.43 -17.90
C LEU A 112 12.36 10.77 -17.54
N VAL A 113 12.31 9.45 -17.57
CA VAL A 113 11.23 8.66 -16.98
C VAL A 113 11.79 7.83 -15.83
N TYR A 114 11.30 8.07 -14.63
CA TYR A 114 11.62 7.29 -13.44
C TYR A 114 10.48 6.33 -13.12
N ILE A 115 10.76 5.03 -13.06
CA ILE A 115 9.75 4.00 -12.86
C ILE A 115 9.70 3.65 -11.36
N GLU A 116 8.64 4.10 -10.68
CA GLU A 116 8.50 3.94 -9.23
C GLU A 116 8.09 2.50 -8.87
N ASP A 117 7.15 1.94 -9.62
CA ASP A 117 6.70 0.56 -9.54
C ASP A 117 6.17 0.07 -10.89
N ARG A 118 5.42 -1.03 -10.92
CA ARG A 118 4.91 -1.61 -12.18
C ARG A 118 3.94 -0.68 -12.92
N ILE A 119 3.25 0.21 -12.21
CA ILE A 119 2.21 1.09 -12.76
C ILE A 119 2.64 2.55 -12.71
N ASN A 120 3.22 2.99 -11.59
CA ASN A 120 3.54 4.39 -11.35
C ASN A 120 4.89 4.77 -11.95
N PHE A 121 4.92 5.88 -12.68
CA PHE A 121 6.14 6.47 -13.20
C PHE A 121 6.07 7.99 -13.20
N THR A 122 7.22 8.63 -13.06
CA THR A 122 7.37 10.08 -13.17
C THR A 122 8.07 10.41 -14.47
N VAL A 123 7.48 11.31 -15.25
CA VAL A 123 8.13 11.93 -16.41
C VAL A 123 8.59 13.32 -16.02
N VAL A 124 9.87 13.61 -16.26
CA VAL A 124 10.44 14.94 -16.20
C VAL A 124 10.84 15.34 -17.61
N ASP A 125 10.14 16.31 -18.18
CA ASP A 125 10.39 16.85 -19.52
C ASP A 125 11.27 18.10 -19.42
N PHE A 126 12.27 18.21 -20.30
CA PHE A 126 13.22 19.32 -20.36
C PHE A 126 13.23 20.05 -21.71
N ARG A 127 12.32 19.72 -22.65
CA ARG A 127 12.37 20.21 -24.03
C ARG A 127 12.03 21.70 -24.17
N ASP A 128 10.80 22.06 -23.80
CA ASP A 128 10.26 23.42 -23.93
C ASP A 128 10.26 24.13 -22.57
N SER A 129 9.81 23.41 -21.54
CA SER A 129 9.80 23.86 -20.15
C SER A 129 10.00 22.66 -19.22
N ILE A 130 10.38 22.92 -17.98
CA ILE A 130 10.56 21.87 -16.97
C ILE A 130 9.19 21.47 -16.46
N VAL A 131 8.67 20.33 -16.95
CA VAL A 131 7.37 19.79 -16.55
C VAL A 131 7.56 18.44 -15.89
N VAL A 132 6.99 18.29 -14.70
CA VAL A 132 6.92 17.00 -14.00
C VAL A 132 5.51 16.47 -14.10
N SER A 133 5.36 15.24 -14.56
CA SER A 133 4.07 14.55 -14.55
C SER A 133 4.22 13.17 -13.92
N ASN A 134 3.46 12.95 -12.84
CA ASN A 134 3.29 11.62 -12.24
C ASN A 134 2.15 10.94 -12.98
N LYS A 135 2.44 9.83 -13.65
CA LYS A 135 1.51 9.10 -14.49
C LYS A 135 1.44 7.65 -14.06
N GLN A 136 0.33 7.02 -14.42
CA GLN A 136 0.10 5.59 -14.24
C GLN A 136 -0.02 4.94 -15.60
N LYS A 137 0.54 3.74 -15.75
CA LYS A 137 0.23 2.89 -16.90
C LYS A 137 -1.29 2.65 -16.94
N PRO A 138 -1.91 2.56 -18.13
CA PRO A 138 -3.30 2.17 -18.21
C PRO A 138 -3.47 0.81 -17.54
N THR A 139 -4.46 0.72 -16.65
CA THR A 139 -4.77 -0.53 -15.95
C THR A 139 -6.24 -0.84 -16.08
N ILE A 140 -6.54 -2.13 -16.12
CA ILE A 140 -7.91 -2.62 -16.05
C ILE A 140 -8.11 -3.37 -14.74
N LEU A 141 -9.33 -3.29 -14.22
CA LEU A 141 -9.77 -4.08 -13.08
C LEU A 141 -10.55 -5.28 -13.59
N LYS A 142 -10.13 -6.48 -13.20
CA LYS A 142 -10.86 -7.72 -13.45
C LYS A 142 -11.40 -8.23 -12.12
N ARG A 143 -12.72 -8.41 -12.06
CA ARG A 143 -13.40 -8.97 -10.90
C ARG A 143 -13.30 -10.50 -10.94
N ARG A 144 -12.98 -11.13 -9.81
CA ARG A 144 -12.82 -12.58 -9.70
C ARG A 144 -13.30 -13.08 -8.35
N VAL A 145 -13.92 -14.25 -8.32
CA VAL A 145 -14.24 -14.96 -7.08
C VAL A 145 -13.31 -16.17 -6.93
N VAL A 146 -12.76 -16.32 -5.73
CA VAL A 146 -11.84 -17.41 -5.40
C VAL A 146 -12.41 -18.15 -4.20
N ALA A 147 -12.68 -19.45 -4.34
CA ALA A 147 -13.15 -20.30 -3.28
C ALA A 147 -12.26 -21.55 -3.17
N ALA A 148 -11.75 -21.82 -1.97
CA ALA A 148 -10.84 -22.92 -1.72
C ALA A 148 -10.91 -23.43 -0.27
N GLU A 149 -10.53 -24.69 -0.10
CA GLU A 149 -10.27 -25.30 1.20
C GLU A 149 -8.78 -25.16 1.54
N ILE A 150 -8.49 -24.81 2.78
CA ILE A 150 -7.13 -24.66 3.29
C ILE A 150 -6.48 -26.04 3.35
N LYS A 151 -5.34 -26.20 2.64
CA LYS A 151 -4.54 -27.43 2.65
C LYS A 151 -3.29 -27.32 3.53
N GLY A 152 -2.73 -26.12 3.63
CA GLY A 152 -1.54 -25.78 4.40
C GLY A 152 -1.70 -24.39 4.99
N SER A 153 -0.91 -23.42 4.53
CA SER A 153 -1.14 -22.01 4.89
C SER A 153 -2.19 -21.34 3.98
N LEU A 154 -2.82 -20.26 4.48
CA LEU A 154 -3.72 -19.44 3.65
C LEU A 154 -2.98 -18.83 2.45
N SER A 155 -1.76 -18.34 2.66
CA SER A 155 -0.92 -17.75 1.61
C SER A 155 -0.59 -18.74 0.50
N GLU A 156 -0.26 -19.98 0.87
CA GLU A 156 0.02 -21.06 -0.08
C GLU A 156 -1.25 -21.46 -0.84
N THR A 157 -2.37 -21.62 -0.14
CA THR A 157 -3.65 -21.97 -0.76
C THR A 157 -4.09 -20.91 -1.77
N LEU A 158 -3.92 -19.63 -1.45
CA LEU A 158 -4.19 -18.52 -2.37
C LEU A 158 -3.22 -18.49 -3.57
N SER A 159 -1.94 -18.77 -3.34
CA SER A 159 -0.93 -18.81 -4.39
C SER A 159 -1.21 -19.95 -5.38
N ASN A 160 -1.60 -21.12 -4.88
CA ASN A 160 -2.03 -22.27 -5.69
C ASN A 160 -3.33 -21.98 -6.46
N ALA A 161 -4.18 -21.10 -5.94
CA ALA A 161 -5.35 -20.60 -6.65
C ALA A 161 -5.03 -19.48 -7.66
N GLY A 162 -3.76 -19.11 -7.86
CA GLY A 162 -3.34 -18.05 -8.77
C GLY A 162 -3.72 -16.65 -8.31
N VAL A 163 -3.71 -16.39 -7.00
CA VAL A 163 -3.91 -15.07 -6.39
C VAL A 163 -2.63 -14.65 -5.68
N SER A 164 -2.37 -13.35 -5.60
CA SER A 164 -1.29 -12.82 -4.77
C SER A 164 -1.38 -13.29 -3.31
N ALA A 165 -0.28 -13.86 -2.79
CA ALA A 165 -0.14 -14.21 -1.38
C ALA A 165 -0.39 -13.03 -0.42
N GLY A 166 -0.21 -11.79 -0.89
CA GLY A 166 -0.52 -10.58 -0.10
C GLY A 166 -1.99 -10.47 0.32
N LEU A 167 -2.90 -11.15 -0.37
CA LEU A 167 -4.31 -11.24 0.02
C LEU A 167 -4.48 -11.96 1.36
N ALA A 168 -3.63 -12.92 1.70
CA ALA A 168 -3.69 -13.62 2.98
C ALA A 168 -3.58 -12.66 4.17
N ASN A 169 -2.68 -11.68 4.10
CA ASN A 169 -2.53 -10.65 5.13
C ASN A 169 -3.77 -9.74 5.22
N LYS A 170 -4.38 -9.39 4.07
CA LYS A 170 -5.62 -8.60 4.05
C LYS A 170 -6.76 -9.37 4.73
N LEU A 171 -6.95 -10.65 4.39
CA LEU A 171 -7.96 -11.52 5.01
C LEU A 171 -7.70 -11.73 6.51
N ALA A 172 -6.45 -12.03 6.89
CA ALA A 172 -6.08 -12.17 8.30
C ALA A 172 -6.41 -10.92 9.11
N ASN A 173 -6.20 -9.71 8.54
CA ASN A 173 -6.55 -8.46 9.18
C ASN A 173 -8.07 -8.24 9.31
N ILE A 174 -8.86 -8.65 8.31
CA ILE A 174 -10.33 -8.54 8.33
C ILE A 174 -10.91 -9.39 9.48
N TYR A 175 -10.40 -10.62 9.61
CA TYR A 175 -10.91 -11.62 10.55
C TYR A 175 -10.09 -11.71 11.85
N ALA A 176 -9.12 -10.83 12.09
CA ALA A 176 -8.14 -10.93 13.18
C ALA A 176 -8.74 -11.10 14.59
N TYR A 177 -10.00 -10.67 14.77
CA TYR A 177 -10.72 -10.72 16.05
C TYR A 177 -11.76 -11.84 16.13
N THR A 178 -12.11 -12.44 15.00
CA THR A 178 -13.14 -13.48 14.91
C THR A 178 -12.56 -14.86 14.61
N VAL A 179 -11.40 -14.92 13.95
CA VAL A 179 -10.66 -16.14 13.62
C VAL A 179 -9.22 -16.01 14.12
N ASP A 180 -8.74 -17.04 14.82
CA ASP A 180 -7.33 -17.16 15.20
C ASP A 180 -6.55 -17.81 14.05
N PHE A 181 -5.89 -16.99 13.21
CA PHE A 181 -5.13 -17.47 12.06
C PHE A 181 -3.91 -18.33 12.41
N PHE A 182 -3.49 -18.37 13.69
CA PHE A 182 -2.47 -19.33 14.13
C PHE A 182 -3.04 -20.73 14.37
N LYS A 183 -4.36 -20.87 14.40
CA LYS A 183 -5.09 -22.12 14.68
C LYS A 183 -5.98 -22.58 13.53
N ILE A 184 -5.86 -21.95 12.35
CA ILE A 184 -6.51 -22.46 11.14
C ILE A 184 -5.98 -23.85 10.82
N GLN A 185 -6.84 -24.69 10.28
CA GLN A 185 -6.54 -26.10 10.06
C GLN A 185 -6.80 -26.48 8.62
N LYS A 186 -6.21 -27.59 8.21
CA LYS A 186 -6.62 -28.25 6.96
C LYS A 186 -8.11 -28.57 7.05
N GLY A 187 -8.88 -28.22 6.02
CA GLY A 187 -10.34 -28.37 6.00
C GLY A 187 -11.12 -27.08 6.24
N ASP A 188 -10.50 -26.02 6.79
CA ASP A 188 -11.14 -24.71 6.85
C ASP A 188 -11.40 -24.19 5.43
N LYS A 189 -12.54 -23.54 5.20
CA LYS A 189 -12.99 -23.11 3.86
C LYS A 189 -13.00 -21.59 3.79
N PHE A 190 -12.67 -21.03 2.63
CA PHE A 190 -12.85 -19.60 2.39
C PHE A 190 -13.35 -19.33 0.98
N ALA A 191 -14.04 -18.20 0.81
CA ALA A 191 -14.36 -17.64 -0.48
C ALA A 191 -14.20 -16.13 -0.44
N VAL A 192 -13.68 -15.54 -1.52
CA VAL A 192 -13.42 -14.10 -1.58
C VAL A 192 -13.66 -13.58 -2.98
N THR A 193 -14.44 -12.52 -3.08
CA THR A 193 -14.64 -11.72 -4.28
C THR A 193 -13.66 -10.56 -4.26
N ILE A 194 -12.80 -10.49 -5.27
CA ILE A 194 -11.71 -9.52 -5.38
C ILE A 194 -11.75 -8.77 -6.70
N ASN A 195 -11.24 -7.54 -6.68
CA ASN A 195 -10.87 -6.82 -7.89
C ASN A 195 -9.35 -6.88 -8.05
N GLU A 196 -8.91 -7.41 -9.17
CA GLU A 196 -7.52 -7.60 -9.53
C GLU A 196 -7.11 -6.57 -10.59
N ARG A 197 -5.93 -5.99 -10.43
CA ARG A 197 -5.42 -4.97 -11.34
C ARG A 197 -4.45 -5.59 -12.33
N TYR A 198 -4.63 -5.30 -13.62
CA TYR A 198 -3.77 -5.73 -14.72
C TYR A 198 -3.27 -4.53 -15.52
N ILE A 199 -2.02 -4.58 -15.98
CA ILE A 199 -1.45 -3.64 -16.96
C ILE A 199 -1.55 -4.28 -18.34
N ASP A 200 -1.96 -3.49 -19.35
CA ASP A 200 -2.07 -3.92 -20.75
C ASP A 200 -2.82 -5.27 -20.90
N ASP A 201 -3.89 -5.41 -20.11
CA ASP A 201 -4.79 -6.57 -20.00
C ASP A 201 -4.17 -7.92 -19.60
N SER A 202 -2.85 -8.00 -19.48
CA SER A 202 -2.11 -9.27 -19.39
C SER A 202 -1.22 -9.37 -18.16
N ILE A 203 -0.65 -8.27 -17.68
CA ILE A 203 0.34 -8.30 -16.61
C ILE A 203 -0.35 -8.11 -15.26
N TYR A 204 -0.38 -9.18 -14.45
CA TYR A 204 -0.93 -9.13 -13.09
C TYR A 204 -0.11 -8.20 -12.18
N VAL A 205 -0.79 -7.23 -11.57
CA VAL A 205 -0.20 -6.32 -10.58
C VAL A 205 -0.49 -6.82 -9.16
N GLY A 206 -1.73 -7.20 -8.89
CA GLY A 206 -2.15 -7.62 -7.56
C GLY A 206 -3.63 -7.36 -7.29
N VAL A 207 -4.02 -7.62 -6.04
CA VAL A 207 -5.39 -7.37 -5.56
C VAL A 207 -5.56 -5.92 -5.17
N GLU A 208 -6.44 -5.22 -5.86
CA GLU A 208 -6.86 -3.85 -5.57
C GLU A 208 -7.72 -3.82 -4.30
N SER A 209 -8.90 -4.43 -4.37
CA SER A 209 -9.92 -4.42 -3.31
C SER A 209 -10.58 -5.79 -3.13
N ILE A 210 -11.20 -5.98 -1.97
CA ILE A 210 -12.03 -7.14 -1.63
C ILE A 210 -13.46 -6.62 -1.56
N GLU A 211 -14.38 -7.18 -2.33
CA GLU A 211 -15.80 -6.79 -2.31
C GLU A 211 -16.61 -7.61 -1.32
N ALA A 212 -16.24 -8.87 -1.13
CA ALA A 212 -16.92 -9.77 -0.21
C ALA A 212 -15.96 -10.89 0.19
N SER A 213 -16.07 -11.37 1.41
CA SER A 213 -15.31 -12.51 1.89
C SER A 213 -16.16 -13.37 2.81
N TYR A 214 -15.84 -14.65 2.80
CA TYR A 214 -16.39 -15.71 3.63
C TYR A 214 -15.25 -16.54 4.18
N PHE A 215 -15.31 -16.86 5.47
CA PHE A 215 -14.39 -17.79 6.10
C PHE A 215 -15.16 -18.75 7.00
N GLU A 216 -14.81 -20.03 6.93
CA GLU A 216 -15.35 -21.09 7.75
C GLU A 216 -14.22 -21.67 8.59
N ASN A 217 -14.30 -21.48 9.90
CA ASN A 217 -13.36 -22.07 10.85
C ASN A 217 -14.14 -22.92 11.85
N LYS A 218 -13.82 -24.22 11.93
CA LYS A 218 -14.49 -25.17 12.84
C LYS A 218 -16.03 -25.18 12.68
N GLY A 219 -16.50 -25.17 11.44
CA GLY A 219 -17.93 -25.14 11.09
C GLY A 219 -18.64 -23.80 11.32
N LYS A 220 -17.95 -22.78 11.87
CA LYS A 220 -18.52 -21.45 12.03
C LYS A 220 -18.26 -20.61 10.79
N LYS A 221 -19.35 -20.21 10.15
CA LYS A 221 -19.39 -19.32 8.99
C LYS A 221 -19.29 -17.86 9.42
N ILE A 222 -18.39 -17.10 8.80
CA ILE A 222 -18.18 -15.68 9.08
C ILE A 222 -18.05 -14.93 7.77
N PHE A 223 -19.04 -14.09 7.46
CA PHE A 223 -18.99 -13.21 6.30
C PHE A 223 -18.35 -11.87 6.64
N ALA A 224 -17.78 -11.23 5.64
CA ALA A 224 -17.15 -9.92 5.73
C ALA A 224 -17.41 -9.12 4.46
N PHE A 225 -18.03 -7.95 4.62
CA PHE A 225 -18.30 -7.01 3.53
C PHE A 225 -17.75 -5.63 3.90
N PRO A 226 -16.95 -4.99 3.02
CA PRO A 226 -16.53 -3.62 3.20
C PRO A 226 -17.74 -2.68 3.10
N TYR A 227 -17.81 -1.68 3.98
CA TYR A 227 -18.85 -0.66 3.93
C TYR A 227 -18.37 0.65 4.56
N LYS A 228 -18.85 1.77 4.02
CA LYS A 228 -18.66 3.10 4.62
C LYS A 228 -19.97 3.54 5.26
N LEU A 229 -19.91 3.90 6.55
CA LEU A 229 -21.08 4.45 7.24
C LEU A 229 -21.35 5.92 6.88
N SER A 230 -20.38 6.60 6.29
CA SER A 230 -20.49 7.99 5.86
C SER A 230 -19.59 8.23 4.65
N GLU A 231 -20.01 9.09 3.74
CA GLU A 231 -19.20 9.52 2.59
C GLU A 231 -17.88 10.17 3.01
N ASN A 232 -17.85 10.81 4.18
CA ASN A 232 -16.66 11.43 4.74
C ASN A 232 -15.65 10.42 5.32
N GLN A 233 -16.01 9.14 5.38
CA GLN A 233 -15.14 8.09 5.90
C GLN A 233 -14.05 7.75 4.87
N LYS A 234 -12.79 7.98 5.24
CA LYS A 234 -11.64 7.76 4.34
C LYS A 234 -11.44 6.30 3.92
N GLN A 235 -11.80 5.35 4.77
CA GLN A 235 -11.58 3.91 4.55
C GLN A 235 -12.83 3.12 4.92
N GLU A 236 -13.08 2.03 4.20
CA GLU A 236 -14.14 1.07 4.54
C GLU A 236 -13.80 0.28 5.79
N ASP A 237 -14.83 -0.02 6.58
CA ASP A 237 -14.78 -1.02 7.63
C ASP A 237 -15.47 -2.31 7.17
N PHE A 238 -15.15 -3.43 7.81
CA PHE A 238 -15.75 -4.72 7.46
C PHE A 238 -16.83 -5.10 8.47
N TYR A 239 -17.96 -5.53 7.93
CA TYR A 239 -19.15 -5.93 8.69
C TYR A 239 -19.60 -7.32 8.26
N ASP A 240 -20.22 -8.05 9.19
CA ASP A 240 -20.83 -9.35 8.94
C ASP A 240 -22.21 -9.21 8.28
N GLU A 241 -22.81 -10.35 7.92
CA GLU A 241 -24.11 -10.41 7.24
C GLU A 241 -25.28 -9.79 8.02
N ASN A 242 -25.08 -9.45 9.30
CA ASN A 242 -26.07 -8.82 10.17
C ASN A 242 -25.77 -7.34 10.44
N GLY A 243 -24.72 -6.78 9.83
CA GLY A 243 -24.28 -5.39 10.03
C GLY A 243 -23.49 -5.18 11.32
N LYS A 244 -22.91 -6.24 11.90
CA LYS A 244 -22.01 -6.12 13.05
C LYS A 244 -20.58 -5.98 12.56
N GLY A 245 -19.84 -5.00 13.08
CA GLY A 245 -18.46 -4.80 12.68
C GLY A 245 -17.57 -5.98 13.08
N LEU A 246 -16.64 -6.38 12.20
CA LEU A 246 -15.68 -7.46 12.45
C LEU A 246 -14.45 -7.01 13.23
N LYS A 247 -14.13 -5.72 13.20
CA LYS A 247 -13.07 -5.14 14.04
C LYS A 247 -13.51 -5.13 15.50
N SER A 248 -12.58 -5.36 16.42
CA SER A 248 -12.83 -5.14 17.85
C SER A 248 -13.23 -3.69 18.11
N MET A 249 -14.19 -3.48 18.99
CA MET A 249 -14.57 -2.13 19.44
C MET A 249 -13.37 -1.40 20.05
N PHE A 250 -12.41 -2.14 20.62
CA PHE A 250 -11.21 -1.62 21.26
C PHE A 250 -9.91 -2.18 20.67
N LEU A 251 -8.91 -1.32 20.48
CA LEU A 251 -7.52 -1.71 20.32
C LEU A 251 -7.03 -2.39 21.61
N LYS A 252 -6.09 -3.33 21.45
CA LYS A 252 -5.49 -4.05 22.59
C LYS A 252 -4.71 -3.13 23.55
N ALA A 253 -4.16 -2.04 23.03
CA ALA A 253 -3.36 -1.10 23.80
C ALA A 253 -3.43 0.33 23.21
N PRO A 254 -3.13 1.36 24.01
CA PRO A 254 -3.14 2.75 23.58
C PRO A 254 -1.83 3.21 22.88
N LEU A 255 -0.88 2.30 22.67
CA LEU A 255 0.45 2.56 22.10
C LEU A 255 0.81 1.48 21.07
N ASP A 256 1.64 1.80 20.07
CA ASP A 256 2.09 0.83 19.06
C ASP A 256 3.24 -0.05 19.59
N TYR A 257 4.17 0.52 20.35
CA TYR A 257 5.32 -0.16 20.94
C TYR A 257 5.41 0.18 22.42
N PHE A 258 5.34 -0.84 23.27
CA PHE A 258 5.26 -0.65 24.71
C PHE A 258 5.70 -1.91 25.48
N ARG A 259 5.99 -1.71 26.77
CA ARG A 259 6.04 -2.79 27.76
C ARG A 259 5.03 -2.51 28.86
N ILE A 260 4.27 -3.52 29.27
CA ILE A 260 3.40 -3.39 30.45
C ILE A 260 4.32 -3.39 31.68
N SER A 261 4.44 -2.24 32.35
CA SER A 261 5.25 -2.10 33.56
C SER A 261 4.46 -2.48 34.81
N SER A 262 3.13 -2.31 34.78
CA SER A 262 2.25 -2.66 35.90
C SER A 262 0.85 -2.99 35.37
N ARG A 263 0.24 -4.07 35.88
CA ARG A 263 -1.12 -4.49 35.51
C ARG A 263 -2.15 -3.91 36.47
N PHE A 264 -3.43 -4.03 36.10
CA PHE A 264 -4.55 -3.79 37.00
C PHE A 264 -4.46 -4.74 38.20
N SER A 265 -4.59 -4.22 39.41
CA SER A 265 -4.56 -5.03 40.64
C SER A 265 -5.40 -4.40 41.74
N GLY A 266 -6.19 -5.22 42.44
CA GLY A 266 -6.95 -4.78 43.63
C GLY A 266 -6.06 -4.43 44.83
N ARG A 267 -4.79 -4.90 44.85
CA ARG A 267 -3.84 -4.60 45.93
C ARG A 267 -2.40 -4.64 45.40
N ARG A 268 -1.73 -3.49 45.38
CA ARG A 268 -0.32 -3.34 44.97
C ARG A 268 0.39 -2.33 45.88
N PHE A 269 1.66 -2.55 46.16
CA PHE A 269 2.48 -1.52 46.80
C PHE A 269 2.67 -0.32 45.86
N HIS A 270 2.28 0.87 46.32
CA HIS A 270 2.39 2.11 45.56
C HIS A 270 3.77 2.74 45.79
N PRO A 271 4.67 2.81 44.79
CA PRO A 271 6.06 3.22 45.02
C PRO A 271 6.20 4.68 45.49
N VAL A 272 5.35 5.59 44.98
CA VAL A 272 5.39 7.01 45.39
C VAL A 272 4.78 7.26 46.78
N GLN A 273 3.67 6.59 47.10
CA GLN A 273 2.94 6.80 48.37
C GLN A 273 3.37 5.84 49.48
N MET A 274 4.25 4.89 49.16
CA MET A 274 4.80 3.87 50.05
C MET A 274 3.75 3.08 50.85
N ARG A 275 2.60 2.76 50.24
CA ARG A 275 1.50 2.00 50.86
C ARG A 275 0.82 1.04 49.89
N PHE A 276 0.16 0.01 50.40
CA PHE A 276 -0.67 -0.87 49.57
C PHE A 276 -1.94 -0.16 49.12
N LYS A 277 -2.18 -0.10 47.81
CA LYS A 277 -3.34 0.52 47.18
C LYS A 277 -3.73 -0.24 45.92
N ALA A 278 -5.00 -0.19 45.56
CA ALA A 278 -5.46 -0.68 44.27
C ALA A 278 -4.83 0.14 43.13
N HIS A 279 -4.35 -0.57 42.11
CA HIS A 279 -3.96 0.02 40.84
C HIS A 279 -5.07 -0.22 39.82
N ASN A 280 -5.94 0.77 39.65
CA ASN A 280 -7.14 0.65 38.82
C ASN A 280 -6.89 0.95 37.33
N GLY A 281 -5.73 0.56 36.84
CA GLY A 281 -5.29 0.79 35.47
C GLY A 281 -4.20 -0.19 35.05
N THR A 282 -3.76 -0.07 33.82
CA THR A 282 -2.57 -0.76 33.30
C THR A 282 -1.58 0.29 32.86
N ASP A 283 -0.35 0.19 33.35
CA ASP A 283 0.74 1.10 33.02
C ASP A 283 1.52 0.55 31.83
N TYR A 284 1.56 1.34 30.77
CA TYR A 284 2.34 1.06 29.56
C TYR A 284 3.55 1.99 29.55
N ALA A 285 4.73 1.44 29.85
CA ALA A 285 5.97 2.18 29.80
C ALA A 285 6.39 2.41 28.34
N ALA A 286 6.70 3.66 28.03
CA ALA A 286 7.18 4.10 26.72
C ALA A 286 7.96 5.41 26.88
N PRO A 287 8.86 5.75 25.93
CA PRO A 287 9.62 7.00 25.97
C PRO A 287 8.73 8.25 26.10
N HIS A 288 9.28 9.29 26.71
CA HIS A 288 8.60 10.59 26.77
C HIS A 288 8.30 11.09 25.35
N GLY A 289 7.08 11.58 25.12
CA GLY A 289 6.64 12.09 23.82
C GLY A 289 6.03 11.04 22.88
N THR A 290 6.07 9.74 23.21
CA THR A 290 5.43 8.69 22.40
C THR A 290 3.93 9.00 22.20
N PRO A 291 3.39 8.93 20.96
CA PRO A 291 1.98 9.21 20.70
C PRO A 291 1.04 8.24 21.43
N ILE A 292 0.08 8.77 22.17
CA ILE A 292 -1.00 8.01 22.83
C ILE A 292 -2.23 8.03 21.93
N LYS A 293 -2.77 6.85 21.62
CA LYS A 293 -3.96 6.65 20.79
C LYS A 293 -5.19 6.30 21.63
N THR A 294 -6.36 6.79 21.24
CA THR A 294 -7.62 6.27 21.82
C THR A 294 -7.84 4.84 21.36
N THR A 295 -8.16 3.96 22.30
CA THR A 295 -8.39 2.54 22.03
C THR A 295 -9.72 2.28 21.32
N ALA A 296 -10.68 3.20 21.34
CA ALA A 296 -11.94 3.07 20.60
C ALA A 296 -12.44 4.44 20.13
N SER A 297 -13.31 4.43 19.11
CA SER A 297 -14.03 5.63 18.67
C SER A 297 -14.95 6.13 19.79
N GLY A 298 -15.18 7.44 19.86
CA GLY A 298 -16.03 8.01 20.90
C GLY A 298 -15.99 9.53 20.95
N VAL A 299 -16.42 10.08 22.08
CA VAL A 299 -16.41 11.51 22.36
C VAL A 299 -15.52 11.78 23.57
N VAL A 300 -14.63 12.77 23.46
CA VAL A 300 -13.80 13.22 24.58
C VAL A 300 -14.73 13.82 25.65
N GLU A 301 -14.95 13.09 26.73
CA GLU A 301 -15.82 13.51 27.83
C GLU A 301 -15.12 14.55 28.70
N ARG A 302 -13.81 14.38 28.92
CA ARG A 302 -13.04 15.30 29.76
C ARG A 302 -11.56 15.31 29.39
N THR A 303 -10.97 16.48 29.45
CA THR A 303 -9.53 16.73 29.45
C THR A 303 -9.21 17.65 30.63
N GLY A 304 -7.97 17.61 31.11
CA GLY A 304 -7.52 18.51 32.17
C GLY A 304 -6.32 17.98 32.92
N TYR A 305 -6.05 18.61 34.06
CA TYR A 305 -4.95 18.26 34.95
C TYR A 305 -5.47 18.00 36.36
N THR A 306 -4.92 16.98 37.04
CA THR A 306 -5.02 16.86 38.51
C THR A 306 -3.69 16.41 39.08
N ALA A 307 -3.45 16.65 40.37
CA ALA A 307 -2.21 16.21 41.03
C ALA A 307 -1.99 14.69 40.93
N GLY A 308 -3.07 13.89 41.01
CA GLY A 308 -2.99 12.44 40.89
C GLY A 308 -2.79 11.96 39.46
N ASN A 309 -3.58 12.49 38.52
CA ASN A 309 -3.60 11.97 37.15
C ASN A 309 -2.55 12.62 36.23
N GLY A 310 -2.01 13.76 36.63
CA GLY A 310 -1.32 14.66 35.71
C GLY A 310 -2.27 15.17 34.64
N ASN A 311 -1.74 15.48 33.46
CA ASN A 311 -2.56 15.73 32.28
C ASN A 311 -3.25 14.44 31.85
N PHE A 312 -4.56 14.50 31.64
CA PHE A 312 -5.34 13.33 31.26
C PHE A 312 -6.42 13.64 30.23
N VAL A 313 -6.83 12.58 29.54
CA VAL A 313 -7.99 12.57 28.64
C VAL A 313 -8.90 11.41 29.06
N LYS A 314 -10.21 11.64 29.10
CA LYS A 314 -11.25 10.61 29.25
C LYS A 314 -12.13 10.61 28.02
N VAL A 315 -12.30 9.45 27.39
CA VAL A 315 -13.11 9.26 26.19
C VAL A 315 -14.29 8.35 26.55
N ARG A 316 -15.51 8.81 26.26
CA ARG A 316 -16.73 8.00 26.35
C ARG A 316 -16.98 7.35 25.00
N HIS A 317 -17.10 6.03 24.99
CA HIS A 317 -17.30 5.24 23.77
C HIS A 317 -18.78 4.90 23.58
N SER A 318 -19.47 4.56 24.67
CA SER A 318 -20.90 4.28 24.68
C SER A 318 -21.48 4.56 26.07
N SER A 319 -22.76 4.23 26.29
CA SER A 319 -23.37 4.26 27.64
C SER A 319 -22.69 3.29 28.61
N THR A 320 -22.11 2.21 28.09
CA THR A 320 -21.44 1.17 28.88
C THR A 320 -19.96 1.45 29.10
N TYR A 321 -19.24 1.97 28.09
CA TYR A 321 -17.78 1.98 28.10
C TYR A 321 -17.17 3.39 28.04
N SER A 322 -16.13 3.61 28.84
CA SER A 322 -15.22 4.76 28.72
C SER A 322 -13.78 4.38 29.03
N THR A 323 -12.83 5.16 28.53
CA THR A 323 -11.40 4.95 28.77
C THR A 323 -10.74 6.25 29.23
N GLN A 324 -9.70 6.13 30.06
CA GLN A 324 -8.96 7.27 30.59
C GLN A 324 -7.47 7.05 30.42
N TYR A 325 -6.75 8.11 30.05
CA TYR A 325 -5.35 8.11 29.67
C TYR A 325 -4.66 9.20 30.48
N LEU A 326 -3.71 8.82 31.33
CA LEU A 326 -3.11 9.70 32.35
C LEU A 326 -1.64 10.02 32.05
N HIS A 327 -1.08 10.91 32.86
CA HIS A 327 0.34 11.28 32.93
C HIS A 327 0.91 11.87 31.64
N MET A 328 0.06 12.48 30.79
CA MET A 328 0.48 13.00 29.49
C MET A 328 1.45 14.17 29.60
N SER A 329 2.41 14.26 28.68
CA SER A 329 3.22 15.47 28.50
C SER A 329 2.46 16.55 27.73
N LYS A 330 1.60 16.13 26.79
CA LYS A 330 0.79 17.02 25.96
C LYS A 330 -0.55 16.38 25.64
N ILE A 331 -1.63 17.15 25.78
CA ILE A 331 -2.97 16.80 25.31
C ILE A 331 -3.13 17.34 23.88
N SER A 332 -3.70 16.55 22.97
CA SER A 332 -3.88 16.91 21.54
C SER A 332 -5.35 17.00 21.11
N VAL A 333 -6.28 16.90 22.06
CA VAL A 333 -7.73 16.98 21.84
C VAL A 333 -8.41 17.87 22.88
N ARG A 334 -9.66 18.26 22.63
CA ARG A 334 -10.48 19.09 23.53
C ARG A 334 -11.75 18.37 23.99
N ASN A 335 -12.37 18.85 25.08
CA ASN A 335 -13.66 18.35 25.56
C ASN A 335 -14.72 18.44 24.44
N GLY A 336 -15.59 17.43 24.33
CA GLY A 336 -16.62 17.33 23.30
C GLY A 336 -16.14 16.88 21.92
N GLN A 337 -14.83 16.79 21.68
CA GLN A 337 -14.30 16.37 20.38
C GLN A 337 -14.62 14.90 20.09
N ARG A 338 -15.15 14.61 18.90
CA ARG A 338 -15.27 13.24 18.38
C ARG A 338 -13.88 12.73 17.99
N VAL A 339 -13.56 11.51 18.41
CA VAL A 339 -12.31 10.83 18.10
C VAL A 339 -12.57 9.46 17.51
N SER A 340 -11.74 9.06 16.54
CA SER A 340 -11.80 7.73 15.93
C SER A 340 -10.85 6.77 16.64
N GLN A 341 -11.15 5.48 16.65
CA GLN A 341 -10.24 4.44 17.14
C GLN A 341 -8.85 4.59 16.51
N GLY A 342 -7.80 4.55 17.33
CA GLY A 342 -6.41 4.73 16.90
C GLY A 342 -5.98 6.19 16.69
N GLN A 343 -6.88 7.17 16.81
CA GLN A 343 -6.52 8.58 16.71
C GLN A 343 -5.61 8.99 17.88
N VAL A 344 -4.54 9.73 17.57
CA VAL A 344 -3.64 10.29 18.58
C VAL A 344 -4.38 11.37 19.38
N ILE A 345 -4.43 11.19 20.70
CA ILE A 345 -5.11 12.09 21.66
C ILE A 345 -4.15 12.84 22.57
N GLY A 346 -2.88 12.43 22.60
CA GLY A 346 -1.86 13.07 23.41
C GLY A 346 -0.50 12.39 23.27
N LYS A 347 0.42 12.71 24.16
CA LYS A 347 1.77 12.16 24.20
C LYS A 347 2.15 11.69 25.60
N VAL A 348 2.89 10.59 25.67
CA VAL A 348 3.43 10.03 26.93
C VAL A 348 4.26 11.08 27.66
N GLY A 349 4.11 11.12 28.97
CA GLY A 349 4.85 12.00 29.86
C GLY A 349 5.01 11.36 31.23
N SER A 350 5.30 12.19 32.23
CA SER A 350 5.41 11.78 33.63
C SER A 350 4.77 12.82 34.57
N THR A 351 3.71 13.48 34.12
CA THR A 351 3.03 14.52 34.93
C THR A 351 2.15 13.93 36.02
N GLY A 352 1.94 14.67 37.11
CA GLY A 352 1.17 14.21 38.26
C GLY A 352 1.91 13.10 39.04
N LEU A 353 1.16 12.14 39.58
CA LEU A 353 1.72 11.08 40.41
C LEU A 353 2.30 9.93 39.55
N ALA A 354 3.46 10.17 38.92
CA ALA A 354 4.16 9.22 38.08
C ALA A 354 5.65 9.12 38.45
N THR A 355 6.19 7.89 38.50
CA THR A 355 7.63 7.65 38.80
C THR A 355 8.54 7.83 37.60
N GLY A 356 7.98 7.88 36.39
CA GLY A 356 8.72 7.99 35.14
C GLY A 356 7.79 7.91 33.93
N PRO A 357 8.32 8.05 32.70
CA PRO A 357 7.52 8.10 31.49
C PRO A 357 6.68 6.83 31.24
N HIS A 358 5.35 6.98 31.30
CA HIS A 358 4.38 5.93 30.97
C HIS A 358 2.99 6.53 30.70
N VAL A 359 2.07 5.73 30.16
CA VAL A 359 0.64 6.04 30.18
C VAL A 359 -0.07 5.07 31.13
N CYS A 360 -0.73 5.60 32.16
CA CYS A 360 -1.67 4.82 32.97
C CYS A 360 -3.03 4.80 32.24
N TYR A 361 -3.37 3.64 31.71
CA TYR A 361 -4.59 3.40 30.95
C TYR A 361 -5.65 2.77 31.87
N ARG A 362 -6.80 3.43 32.00
CA ARG A 362 -7.90 2.97 32.85
C ARG A 362 -9.11 2.69 31.99
N PHE A 363 -9.65 1.48 32.14
CA PHE A 363 -10.84 1.04 31.42
C PHE A 363 -12.04 1.06 32.36
N TRP A 364 -13.15 1.60 31.89
CA TRP A 364 -14.38 1.72 32.66
C TRP A 364 -15.52 0.98 31.96
N LYS A 365 -16.24 0.14 32.71
CA LYS A 365 -17.48 -0.53 32.28
C LYS A 365 -18.57 -0.20 33.29
N ASN A 366 -19.69 0.35 32.83
CA ASN A 366 -20.82 0.77 33.67
C ASN A 366 -20.38 1.64 34.87
N GLY A 367 -19.47 2.59 34.62
CA GLY A 367 -18.96 3.50 35.67
C GLY A 367 -17.94 2.89 36.64
N VAL A 368 -17.56 1.62 36.48
CA VAL A 368 -16.57 0.95 37.35
C VAL A 368 -15.27 0.66 36.59
N GLN A 369 -14.12 0.86 37.24
CA GLN A 369 -12.81 0.54 36.69
C GLN A 369 -12.55 -0.96 36.69
N VAL A 370 -12.14 -1.50 35.56
CA VAL A 370 -11.96 -2.95 35.33
C VAL A 370 -10.68 -3.24 34.56
N ASP A 371 -10.18 -4.47 34.64
CA ASP A 371 -9.01 -4.92 33.88
C ASP A 371 -9.41 -5.26 32.42
N PRO A 372 -9.02 -4.44 31.43
CA PRO A 372 -9.37 -4.70 30.04
C PRO A 372 -8.74 -5.98 29.48
N LEU A 373 -7.61 -6.44 30.05
CA LEU A 373 -6.88 -7.61 29.56
C LEU A 373 -7.53 -8.94 29.97
N ARG A 374 -8.54 -8.89 30.85
CA ARG A 374 -9.32 -10.06 31.29
C ARG A 374 -10.74 -10.07 30.74
N LEU A 375 -11.15 -9.02 30.02
CA LEU A 375 -12.49 -8.92 29.46
C LEU A 375 -12.57 -9.52 28.07
N LYS A 376 -13.67 -10.24 27.80
CA LYS A 376 -14.13 -10.47 26.44
C LYS A 376 -14.83 -9.19 25.97
N LEU A 377 -14.09 -8.34 25.27
CA LEU A 377 -14.61 -7.08 24.74
C LEU A 377 -15.50 -7.34 23.52
N PRO A 378 -16.56 -6.54 23.31
CA PRO A 378 -17.42 -6.69 22.16
C PRO A 378 -16.68 -6.30 20.87
N ASN A 379 -17.12 -6.88 19.75
CA ASN A 379 -16.77 -6.34 18.44
C ASN A 379 -17.40 -4.94 18.28
N ALA A 380 -16.97 -4.19 17.27
CA ALA A 380 -17.46 -2.84 16.99
C ALA A 380 -18.99 -2.78 17.04
N GLU A 381 -19.51 -1.64 17.52
CA GLU A 381 -20.95 -1.47 17.70
C GLU A 381 -21.69 -1.78 16.38
N PRO A 382 -22.83 -2.48 16.46
CA PRO A 382 -23.66 -2.74 15.28
C PRO A 382 -24.05 -1.43 14.60
N MET A 383 -24.26 -1.49 13.29
CA MET A 383 -24.85 -0.37 12.56
C MET A 383 -26.19 0.03 13.18
N ASN A 384 -26.49 1.34 13.18
CA ASN A 384 -27.83 1.81 13.49
C ASN A 384 -28.83 1.31 12.44
N ASP A 385 -30.13 1.31 12.76
CA ASP A 385 -31.15 0.67 11.92
C ASP A 385 -31.24 1.27 10.50
N SER A 386 -31.08 2.60 10.38
CA SER A 386 -31.10 3.29 9.09
C SER A 386 -29.95 2.86 8.18
N HIS A 387 -28.72 2.78 8.70
CA HIS A 387 -27.57 2.28 7.95
C HIS A 387 -27.67 0.79 7.69
N LYS A 388 -28.20 0.02 8.64
CA LYS A 388 -28.36 -1.43 8.53
C LYS A 388 -29.25 -1.81 7.35
N GLN A 389 -30.36 -1.13 7.12
CA GLN A 389 -31.23 -1.40 5.97
C GLN A 389 -30.51 -1.18 4.64
N LYS A 390 -29.82 -0.05 4.47
CA LYS A 390 -29.03 0.26 3.26
C LYS A 390 -27.90 -0.74 3.05
N TYR A 391 -27.23 -1.11 4.14
CA TYR A 391 -26.16 -2.10 4.14
C TYR A 391 -26.66 -3.48 3.69
N LEU A 392 -27.74 -3.99 4.27
CA LEU A 392 -28.31 -5.29 3.92
C LEU A 392 -28.72 -5.35 2.44
N ALA A 393 -29.31 -4.28 1.91
CA ALA A 393 -29.63 -4.17 0.49
C ALA A 393 -28.36 -4.18 -0.40
N HIS A 394 -27.29 -3.49 0.04
CA HIS A 394 -26.01 -3.46 -0.67
C HIS A 394 -25.33 -4.83 -0.71
N ILE A 395 -25.32 -5.58 0.39
CA ILE A 395 -24.61 -6.86 0.47
C ILE A 395 -25.41 -8.04 -0.07
N ALA A 396 -26.72 -7.93 -0.23
CA ALA A 396 -27.58 -9.01 -0.71
C ALA A 396 -27.07 -9.72 -2.00
N PRO A 397 -26.72 -9.01 -3.09
CA PRO A 397 -26.19 -9.66 -4.29
C PRO A 397 -24.81 -10.30 -4.05
N LEU A 398 -23.95 -9.66 -3.27
CA LEU A 398 -22.60 -10.15 -2.95
C LEU A 398 -22.65 -11.43 -2.12
N LYS A 399 -23.53 -11.46 -1.11
CA LYS A 399 -23.75 -12.62 -0.26
C LYS A 399 -24.31 -13.79 -1.08
N LYS A 400 -25.30 -13.52 -1.94
CA LYS A 400 -25.89 -14.55 -2.81
C LYS A 400 -24.83 -15.19 -3.73
N GLU A 401 -23.93 -14.38 -4.29
CA GLU A 401 -22.82 -14.88 -5.10
C GLU A 401 -21.89 -15.80 -4.30
N LEU A 402 -21.45 -15.37 -3.11
CA LEU A 402 -20.61 -16.20 -2.23
C LEU A 402 -21.33 -17.49 -1.82
N ASP A 403 -22.60 -17.41 -1.41
CA ASP A 403 -23.39 -18.60 -1.04
C ASP A 403 -23.49 -19.58 -2.22
N SER A 404 -23.74 -19.07 -3.42
CA SER A 404 -23.87 -19.91 -4.63
C SER A 404 -22.55 -20.60 -4.97
N ILE A 405 -21.43 -19.86 -4.94
CA ILE A 405 -20.11 -20.41 -5.27
C ILE A 405 -19.64 -21.38 -4.20
N THR A 406 -19.85 -21.08 -2.92
CA THR A 406 -19.49 -22.00 -1.84
C THR A 406 -20.33 -23.28 -1.88
N ALA A 407 -21.62 -23.18 -2.20
CA ALA A 407 -22.48 -24.35 -2.39
C ALA A 407 -22.03 -25.22 -3.58
N VAL A 408 -21.54 -24.63 -4.68
CA VAL A 408 -21.02 -25.40 -5.82
C VAL A 408 -19.65 -26.01 -5.50
N LYS A 409 -18.76 -25.22 -4.88
CA LYS A 409 -17.35 -25.60 -4.67
C LYS A 409 -17.14 -26.59 -3.55
N PHE A 410 -17.95 -26.52 -2.50
CA PHE A 410 -17.82 -27.32 -1.28
C PHE A 410 -18.97 -28.31 -1.10
N LYS A 411 -19.68 -28.65 -2.18
CA LYS A 411 -20.60 -29.79 -2.19
C LYS A 411 -19.81 -31.04 -1.80
N GLU A 412 -20.21 -31.64 -0.69
CA GLU A 412 -19.92 -33.02 -0.35
C GLU A 412 -20.77 -33.95 -1.22
#